data_AF-A0A1G1NX26-F1
#
_entry.id   AF-A0A1G1NX26-F1
#
_cell.length_a   1.000
_cell.length_b   1.000
_cell.length_c   1.000
_cell.angle_alpha   90.00
_cell.angle_beta   90.00
_cell.angle_gamma   90.00
#
_symmetry.space_group_name_H-M   'P 1'
#
loop_
_entity.id
_entity.type
_entity.pdbx_description
1 polymer ?
#
loop_
_entity_poly.entity_id
_entity_poly.type
_entity_poly.pdbx_seq_one_letter_code
_entity_poly.pdbx_strand_id
1 'polypeptide(L)'
;MGLISAPLAWAQNGNGDLPSANTIFDDKMLVDGYAKKYQNLPKETLLAMIRDDTLTTYRSAGALRVFKEKYSREVVSNEKKIIEKILLRRLHRTDSPFVEVEIMHALCLMDRYRYFRTMAPALVLKLDHYNTAVNDIAFEHVNQLITAENNRSREARVIFNTLRKTLFLSRKRLMDVKEPDARLSKKLKLLRWSIKVLGNQELKKLPKEVINLL
;
A
#
# COMPACT_ATOMS: atom_id res chain seq x y z
N MET A 1 -27.15 -56.64 -19.68
CA MET A 1 -25.99 -57.35 -19.10
C MET A 1 -24.76 -56.78 -19.80
N GLY A 2 -24.06 -55.79 -19.25
CA GLY A 2 -23.30 -55.87 -18.01
C GLY A 2 -21.82 -56.00 -18.39
N LEU A 3 -21.21 -54.91 -18.88
CA LEU A 3 -19.76 -54.85 -19.08
C LEU A 3 -19.13 -54.17 -17.86
N ILE A 4 -18.25 -54.95 -17.25
CA ILE A 4 -17.65 -54.79 -15.95
C ILE A 4 -16.46 -53.83 -16.04
N SER A 5 -16.34 -53.06 -14.97
CA SER A 5 -15.33 -52.07 -14.60
C SER A 5 -13.88 -52.50 -14.84
N ALA A 6 -13.08 -51.60 -15.41
CA ALA A 6 -11.64 -51.52 -15.18
C ALA A 6 -11.37 -50.24 -14.36
N PRO A 7 -10.72 -50.30 -13.18
CA PRO A 7 -10.41 -49.12 -12.41
C PRO A 7 -9.20 -48.37 -12.98
N LEU A 8 -9.35 -47.05 -13.11
CA LEU A 8 -8.28 -46.11 -13.45
C LEU A 8 -7.16 -46.17 -12.41
N ALA A 9 -6.01 -46.68 -12.83
CA ALA A 9 -4.75 -46.63 -12.10
C ALA A 9 -4.12 -45.23 -12.23
N TRP A 10 -4.43 -44.31 -11.31
CA TRP A 10 -3.58 -43.14 -11.04
C TRP A 10 -3.76 -42.58 -9.61
N ALA A 11 -4.04 -43.44 -8.63
CA ALA A 11 -3.97 -43.05 -7.23
C ALA A 11 -2.74 -43.68 -6.57
N GLN A 12 -1.61 -42.96 -6.57
CA GLN A 12 -0.73 -42.71 -5.41
C GLN A 12 0.69 -42.27 -5.83
N ASN A 13 1.32 -41.52 -4.91
CA ASN A 13 2.61 -40.82 -4.93
C ASN A 13 2.47 -39.38 -5.47
N GLY A 14 2.44 -38.32 -4.65
CA GLY A 14 3.14 -38.08 -3.39
C GLY A 14 4.45 -37.33 -3.70
N ASN A 15 4.54 -36.08 -3.24
CA ASN A 15 5.61 -35.08 -3.48
C ASN A 15 5.64 -34.41 -4.86
N GLY A 16 4.72 -33.46 -5.03
CA GLY A 16 4.98 -32.27 -5.84
C GLY A 16 4.66 -31.06 -4.98
N ASP A 17 5.68 -30.28 -4.63
CA ASP A 17 5.49 -28.86 -4.32
C ASP A 17 4.81 -28.26 -5.55
N LEU A 18 3.49 -28.20 -5.51
CA LEU A 18 2.71 -27.42 -6.46
C LEU A 18 3.13 -25.96 -6.21
N PRO A 19 3.78 -25.28 -7.18
CA PRO A 19 4.05 -23.86 -7.02
C PRO A 19 2.72 -23.20 -6.69
N SER A 20 2.70 -22.42 -5.60
CA SER A 20 1.52 -21.73 -5.11
C SER A 20 0.71 -21.26 -6.30
N ALA A 21 -0.44 -21.89 -6.53
CA ALA A 21 -1.25 -21.67 -7.70
C ALA A 21 -1.32 -20.16 -7.95
N ASN A 22 -0.82 -19.71 -9.10
CA ASN A 22 -1.01 -18.35 -9.57
C ASN A 22 -2.51 -18.07 -9.43
N THR A 23 -2.88 -17.32 -8.40
CA THR A 23 -4.24 -16.86 -8.22
C THR A 23 -4.61 -16.16 -9.51
N ILE A 24 -5.65 -16.68 -10.19
CA ILE A 24 -6.10 -16.27 -11.54
C ILE A 24 -6.33 -14.75 -11.66
N PHE A 25 -6.40 -14.04 -10.53
CA PHE A 25 -6.45 -12.59 -10.43
C PHE A 25 -5.35 -12.07 -9.49
N ASP A 26 -4.19 -11.73 -10.05
CA ASP A 26 -3.23 -10.85 -9.37
C ASP A 26 -3.65 -9.40 -9.58
N ASP A 27 -4.32 -8.82 -8.58
CA ASP A 27 -4.77 -7.43 -8.58
C ASP A 27 -3.65 -6.43 -8.83
N LYS A 28 -2.43 -6.74 -8.35
CA LYS A 28 -1.27 -5.88 -8.56
C LYS A 28 -0.90 -5.90 -10.05
N MET A 29 -0.86 -7.08 -10.66
CA MET A 29 -0.62 -7.21 -12.10
C MET A 29 -1.68 -6.50 -12.95
N LEU A 30 -2.95 -6.46 -12.52
CA LEU A 30 -3.99 -5.69 -13.22
C LEU A 30 -3.71 -4.19 -13.20
N VAL A 31 -3.37 -3.62 -12.04
CA VAL A 31 -3.00 -2.20 -11.93
C VAL A 31 -1.75 -1.91 -12.77
N ASP A 32 -0.74 -2.78 -12.70
CA ASP A 32 0.51 -2.65 -13.47
C ASP A 32 0.27 -2.76 -14.97
N GLY A 33 -0.62 -3.66 -15.40
CA GLY A 33 -1.00 -3.81 -16.81
C GLY A 33 -1.65 -2.55 -17.37
N TYR A 34 -2.57 -1.94 -16.62
CA TYR A 34 -3.16 -0.66 -17.01
C TYR A 34 -2.15 0.49 -16.96
N ALA A 35 -1.29 0.55 -15.95
CA ALA A 35 -0.24 1.57 -15.88
C ALA A 35 0.70 1.50 -17.09
N LYS A 36 1.12 0.29 -17.50
CA LYS A 36 1.91 0.09 -18.73
C LYS A 36 1.16 0.56 -19.98
N LYS A 37 -0.13 0.23 -20.10
CA LYS A 37 -0.97 0.68 -21.24
C LYS A 37 -1.06 2.20 -21.33
N TYR A 38 -1.08 2.89 -20.19
CA TYR A 38 -1.24 4.34 -20.12
C TYR A 38 0.08 5.11 -20.10
N GLN A 39 1.22 4.42 -20.13
CA GLN A 39 2.54 5.02 -19.95
C GLN A 39 2.79 6.17 -20.93
N ASN A 40 2.31 6.07 -22.17
CA ASN A 40 2.55 7.08 -23.21
C ASN A 40 1.42 8.12 -23.35
N LEU A 41 0.39 8.08 -22.47
CA LEU A 41 -0.68 9.06 -22.52
C LEU A 41 -0.21 10.41 -21.96
N PRO A 42 -0.69 11.54 -22.52
CA PRO A 42 -0.34 12.86 -22.03
C PRO A 42 -1.00 13.15 -20.68
N LYS A 43 -0.42 14.08 -19.92
CA LYS A 43 -0.88 14.50 -18.59
C LYS A 43 -2.37 14.84 -18.54
N GLU A 44 -2.87 15.56 -19.55
CA GLU A 44 -4.27 15.97 -19.63
C GLU A 44 -5.22 14.79 -19.77
N THR A 45 -4.88 13.81 -20.60
CA THR A 45 -5.66 12.58 -20.74
C THR A 45 -5.67 11.78 -19.44
N LEU A 46 -4.53 11.65 -18.76
CA LEU A 46 -4.47 10.97 -17.46
C LEU A 46 -5.34 11.69 -16.42
N LEU A 47 -5.29 13.03 -16.35
CA LEU A 47 -6.14 13.81 -15.45
C LEU A 47 -7.63 13.70 -15.80
N ALA A 48 -7.99 13.65 -17.08
CA ALA A 48 -9.36 13.39 -17.51
C ALA A 48 -9.85 12.01 -17.05
N MET A 49 -9.01 10.98 -17.19
CA MET A 49 -9.31 9.62 -16.69
C MET A 49 -9.41 9.58 -15.16
N ILE A 50 -8.61 10.35 -14.44
CA ILE A 50 -8.69 10.43 -12.96
C ILE A 50 -10.01 11.08 -12.52
N ARG A 51 -10.52 12.04 -13.30
CA ARG A 51 -11.78 12.76 -13.01
C ARG A 51 -13.02 11.97 -13.37
N ASP A 52 -12.91 11.00 -14.26
CA ASP A 52 -14.05 10.21 -14.71
C ASP A 52 -14.42 9.17 -13.65
N ASP A 53 -15.57 9.41 -13.02
CA ASP A 53 -16.07 8.58 -11.93
C ASP A 53 -16.59 7.21 -12.41
N THR A 54 -16.77 7.02 -13.73
CA THR A 54 -17.28 5.78 -14.34
C THR A 54 -16.19 4.76 -14.66
N LEU A 55 -14.92 5.17 -14.62
CA LEU A 55 -13.80 4.27 -14.84
C LEU A 55 -13.69 3.22 -13.73
N THR A 56 -13.49 1.96 -14.15
CA THR A 56 -13.22 0.85 -13.24
C THR A 56 -12.03 1.16 -12.32
N THR A 57 -12.06 0.61 -11.12
CA THR A 57 -11.06 0.81 -10.06
C THR A 57 -9.62 0.61 -10.54
N TYR A 58 -9.33 -0.47 -11.27
CA TYR A 58 -7.98 -0.77 -11.78
C TYR A 58 -7.51 0.21 -12.87
N ARG A 59 -8.41 0.63 -13.77
CA ARG A 59 -8.08 1.63 -14.79
C ARG A 59 -7.79 2.99 -14.16
N SER A 60 -8.60 3.40 -13.18
CA SER A 60 -8.41 4.65 -12.45
C SER A 60 -7.09 4.62 -11.66
N ALA A 61 -6.80 3.52 -10.96
CA ALA A 61 -5.53 3.33 -10.24
C ALA A 61 -4.32 3.31 -11.18
N GLY A 62 -4.42 2.65 -12.34
CA GLY A 62 -3.36 2.65 -13.35
C GLY A 62 -3.08 4.04 -13.92
N ALA A 63 -4.12 4.83 -14.21
CA ALA A 63 -3.95 6.21 -14.66
C ALA A 63 -3.30 7.09 -13.58
N LEU A 64 -3.71 6.93 -12.31
CA LEU A 64 -3.08 7.60 -11.17
C LEU A 64 -1.61 7.23 -11.02
N ARG A 65 -1.26 5.95 -11.18
CA ARG A 65 0.11 5.46 -11.05
C ARG A 65 1.02 6.12 -12.08
N VAL A 66 0.61 6.16 -13.35
CA VAL A 66 1.39 6.84 -14.41
C VAL A 66 1.47 8.34 -14.13
N PHE A 67 0.36 8.97 -13.76
CA PHE A 67 0.35 10.39 -13.42
C PHE A 67 1.35 10.70 -12.29
N LYS A 68 1.32 9.88 -11.24
CA LYS A 68 2.17 9.99 -10.07
C LYS A 68 3.64 9.83 -10.44
N GLU A 69 4.00 8.79 -11.17
CA GLU A 69 5.39 8.49 -11.54
C GLU A 69 6.00 9.56 -12.45
N LYS A 70 5.24 10.04 -13.43
CA LYS A 70 5.75 10.98 -14.43
C LYS A 70 5.65 12.45 -14.03
N TYR A 71 4.55 12.85 -13.40
CA TYR A 71 4.22 14.27 -13.30
C TYR A 71 4.15 14.80 -11.88
N SER A 72 3.98 13.96 -10.84
CA SER A 72 3.72 14.46 -9.48
C SER A 72 4.81 15.38 -8.92
N ARG A 73 6.06 15.18 -9.31
CA ARG A 73 7.21 15.99 -8.88
C ARG A 73 7.45 17.24 -9.73
N GLU A 74 6.86 17.28 -10.92
CA GLU A 74 7.02 18.37 -11.91
C GLU A 74 5.88 19.38 -11.87
N VAL A 75 4.85 19.14 -11.03
CA VAL A 75 3.68 20.01 -10.94
C VAL A 75 4.04 21.36 -10.31
N VAL A 76 3.97 22.42 -11.10
CA VAL A 76 4.22 23.81 -10.67
C VAL A 76 3.00 24.46 -10.02
N SER A 77 3.23 25.54 -9.25
CA SER A 77 2.25 26.17 -8.34
C SER A 77 0.89 26.53 -8.97
N ASN A 78 0.84 26.96 -10.24
CA ASN A 78 -0.39 27.36 -10.91
C ASN A 78 -1.31 26.17 -11.23
N GLU A 79 -0.78 25.10 -11.82
CA GLU A 79 -1.55 23.90 -12.13
C GLU A 79 -1.77 22.99 -10.90
N LYS A 80 -0.89 23.09 -9.90
CA LYS A 80 -0.97 22.33 -8.66
C LYS A 80 -2.33 22.41 -7.99
N LYS A 81 -2.89 23.61 -7.84
CA LYS A 81 -4.20 23.81 -7.18
C LYS A 81 -5.33 23.05 -7.89
N ILE A 82 -5.30 23.03 -9.22
CA ILE A 82 -6.32 22.37 -10.04
C ILE A 82 -6.19 20.86 -9.88
N ILE A 83 -4.97 20.33 -9.98
CA ILE A 83 -4.69 18.90 -9.84
C ILE A 83 -5.01 18.42 -8.42
N GLU A 84 -4.61 19.17 -7.38
CA GLU A 84 -4.97 18.86 -6.00
C GLU A 84 -6.49 18.77 -5.82
N LYS A 85 -7.24 19.72 -6.37
CA LYS A 85 -8.70 19.71 -6.31
C LYS A 85 -9.30 18.48 -6.99
N ILE A 86 -8.73 18.05 -8.12
CA ILE A 86 -9.13 16.83 -8.82
C ILE A 86 -8.87 15.60 -7.93
N LEU A 87 -7.66 15.46 -7.42
CA LEU A 87 -7.23 14.32 -6.60
C LEU A 87 -8.03 14.23 -5.30
N LEU A 88 -8.19 15.34 -4.57
CA LEU A 88 -8.97 15.37 -3.33
C LEU A 88 -10.45 15.07 -3.59
N ARG A 89 -11.04 15.63 -4.65
CA ARG A 89 -12.42 15.29 -5.02
C ARG A 89 -12.57 13.79 -5.31
N ARG A 90 -11.63 13.21 -6.07
CA ARG A 90 -11.65 11.78 -6.39
C ARG A 90 -11.48 10.93 -5.13
N LEU A 91 -10.57 11.31 -4.23
CA LEU A 91 -10.35 10.64 -2.95
C LEU A 91 -11.61 10.58 -2.10
N HIS A 92 -12.41 11.66 -2.08
CA HIS A 92 -13.65 11.70 -1.31
C HIS A 92 -14.81 10.91 -1.93
N ARG A 93 -14.69 10.48 -3.19
CA ARG A 93 -15.76 9.80 -3.94
C ARG A 93 -15.47 8.34 -4.25
N THR A 94 -14.22 7.92 -4.11
CA THR A 94 -13.81 6.55 -4.44
C THR A 94 -13.96 5.64 -3.23
N ASP A 95 -14.58 4.49 -3.43
CA ASP A 95 -14.57 3.39 -2.44
C ASP A 95 -13.44 2.38 -2.71
N SER A 96 -12.66 2.59 -3.79
CA SER A 96 -11.57 1.70 -4.19
C SER A 96 -10.29 1.95 -3.38
N PRO A 97 -9.82 0.96 -2.60
CA PRO A 97 -8.57 1.09 -1.85
C PRO A 97 -7.35 1.29 -2.74
N PHE A 98 -7.36 0.77 -3.97
CA PHE A 98 -6.29 0.96 -4.95
C PHE A 98 -6.19 2.42 -5.41
N VAL A 99 -7.33 3.06 -5.65
CA VAL A 99 -7.38 4.47 -6.06
C VAL A 99 -6.97 5.37 -4.88
N GLU A 100 -7.45 5.05 -3.68
CA GLU A 100 -7.10 5.78 -2.46
C GLU A 100 -5.59 5.81 -2.20
N VAL A 101 -4.92 4.64 -2.19
CA VAL A 101 -3.47 4.58 -1.89
C VAL A 101 -2.64 5.34 -2.93
N GLU A 102 -3.04 5.29 -4.19
CA GLU A 102 -2.38 6.02 -5.28
C GLU A 102 -2.55 7.53 -5.13
N ILE A 103 -3.77 8.01 -4.82
CA ILE A 103 -4.02 9.45 -4.59
C ILE A 103 -3.27 9.96 -3.36
N MET A 104 -3.36 9.24 -2.24
CA MET A 104 -2.67 9.62 -1.00
C MET A 104 -1.17 9.78 -1.22
N HIS A 105 -0.57 8.86 -1.97
CA HIS A 105 0.85 8.93 -2.31
C HIS A 105 1.15 10.08 -3.29
N ALA A 106 0.35 10.25 -4.35
CA ALA A 106 0.52 11.35 -5.30
C ALA A 106 0.45 12.73 -4.63
N LEU A 107 -0.49 12.94 -3.71
CA LEU A 107 -0.60 14.17 -2.92
C LEU A 107 0.66 14.40 -2.07
N CYS A 108 1.19 13.37 -1.42
CA CYS A 108 2.45 13.46 -0.67
C CYS A 108 3.66 13.81 -1.55
N LEU A 109 3.71 13.32 -2.80
CA LEU A 109 4.78 13.65 -3.74
C LEU A 109 4.66 15.08 -4.28
N MET A 110 3.44 15.58 -4.50
CA MET A 110 3.18 16.94 -4.97
C MET A 110 3.39 18.01 -3.91
N ASP A 111 2.98 17.74 -2.66
CA ASP A 111 3.19 18.63 -1.52
C ASP A 111 3.35 17.86 -0.22
N ARG A 112 4.59 17.49 0.05
CA ARG A 112 4.93 16.75 1.25
C ARG A 112 4.57 17.50 2.52
N TYR A 113 4.89 18.79 2.61
CA TYR A 113 4.68 19.58 3.83
C TYR A 113 3.20 19.68 4.19
N ARG A 114 2.33 19.78 3.17
CA ARG A 114 0.89 19.87 3.36
C ARG A 114 0.24 18.52 3.64
N TYR A 115 0.60 17.47 2.90
CA TYR A 115 -0.16 16.22 2.90
C TYR A 115 0.45 15.10 3.72
N PHE A 116 1.74 15.12 4.07
CA PHE A 116 2.36 14.00 4.78
C PHE A 116 1.67 13.71 6.12
N ARG A 117 1.32 14.76 6.90
CA ARG A 117 0.71 14.60 8.22
C ARG A 117 -0.67 13.94 8.18
N THR A 118 -1.41 14.09 7.08
CA THR A 118 -2.77 13.55 6.93
C THR A 118 -2.78 12.25 6.14
N MET A 119 -2.03 12.17 5.04
CA MET A 119 -2.06 11.04 4.12
C MET A 119 -1.13 9.90 4.54
N ALA A 120 0.04 10.18 5.13
CA ALA A 120 0.95 9.10 5.53
C ALA A 120 0.36 8.20 6.63
N PRO A 121 -0.32 8.73 7.67
CA PRO A 121 -1.05 7.87 8.62
C PRO A 121 -2.13 7.02 7.94
N ALA A 122 -2.89 7.60 7.00
CA ALA A 122 -3.91 6.85 6.27
C ALA A 122 -3.32 5.71 5.44
N LEU A 123 -2.18 5.96 4.76
CA LEU A 123 -1.43 4.91 4.07
C LEU A 123 -0.93 3.83 5.03
N VAL A 124 -0.42 4.21 6.21
CA VAL A 124 -0.01 3.24 7.25
C VAL A 124 -1.17 2.37 7.70
N LEU A 125 -2.39 2.92 7.83
CA LEU A 125 -3.58 2.13 8.17
C LEU A 125 -3.96 1.14 7.05
N LYS A 126 -3.63 1.41 5.79
CA LYS A 126 -3.85 0.46 4.68
C LYS A 126 -2.95 -0.78 4.75
N LEU A 127 -1.95 -0.80 5.63
CA LEU A 127 -1.19 -2.03 5.95
C LEU A 127 -2.03 -3.05 6.76
N ASP A 128 -3.24 -2.71 7.21
CA ASP A 128 -4.18 -3.69 7.76
C ASP A 128 -5.16 -4.25 6.73
N HIS A 129 -5.12 -3.77 5.49
CA HIS A 129 -6.08 -4.16 4.47
C HIS A 129 -5.98 -5.66 4.15
N TYR A 130 -7.14 -6.32 3.98
CA TYR A 130 -7.23 -7.75 3.75
C TYR A 130 -6.65 -8.16 2.38
N ASN A 131 -6.83 -7.29 1.38
CA ASN A 131 -6.23 -7.45 0.06
C ASN A 131 -4.72 -7.21 0.14
N THR A 132 -3.93 -8.23 -0.23
CA THR A 132 -2.47 -8.22 -0.18
C THR A 132 -1.86 -7.21 -1.14
N ALA A 133 -2.40 -7.03 -2.34
CA ALA A 133 -1.92 -6.05 -3.30
C ALA A 133 -2.06 -4.61 -2.77
N VAL A 134 -3.20 -4.26 -2.15
CA VAL A 134 -3.39 -2.95 -1.50
C VAL A 134 -2.37 -2.75 -0.39
N ASN A 135 -2.15 -3.78 0.43
CA ASN A 135 -1.18 -3.78 1.51
C ASN A 135 0.27 -3.58 1.00
N ASP A 136 0.65 -4.28 -0.07
CA ASP A 136 1.95 -4.15 -0.75
C ASP A 136 2.15 -2.75 -1.31
N ILE A 137 1.18 -2.24 -2.06
CA ILE A 137 1.25 -0.90 -2.67
C ILE A 137 1.36 0.18 -1.59
N ALA A 138 0.54 0.09 -0.54
CA ALA A 138 0.61 1.04 0.58
C ALA A 138 1.97 1.01 1.28
N PHE A 139 2.52 -0.18 1.54
CA PHE A 139 3.85 -0.33 2.15
C PHE A 139 4.95 0.24 1.25
N GLU A 140 4.90 -0.04 -0.05
CA GLU A 140 5.85 0.51 -1.02
C GLU A 140 5.80 2.03 -1.04
N HIS A 141 4.61 2.62 -1.04
CA HIS A 141 4.42 4.08 -1.03
C HIS A 141 4.93 4.71 0.27
N VAL A 142 4.62 4.12 1.43
CA VAL A 142 5.17 4.63 2.70
C VAL A 142 6.69 4.55 2.68
N ASN A 143 7.28 3.43 2.21
CA ASN A 143 8.73 3.29 2.08
C ASN A 143 9.33 4.37 1.19
N GLN A 144 8.79 4.58 -0.02
CA GLN A 144 9.24 5.61 -0.94
C GLN A 144 9.18 7.01 -0.31
N LEU A 145 8.16 7.28 0.49
CA LEU A 145 8.08 8.54 1.23
C LEU A 145 9.21 8.65 2.26
N ILE A 146 9.47 7.61 3.07
CA ILE A 146 10.43 7.68 4.18
C ILE A 146 11.90 7.52 3.77
N THR A 147 12.20 6.89 2.63
CA THR A 147 13.57 6.69 2.13
C THR A 147 14.08 7.84 1.27
N ALA A 148 13.21 8.75 0.83
CA ALA A 148 13.58 9.79 -0.14
C ALA A 148 14.66 10.77 0.37
N GLU A 149 14.79 11.01 1.69
CA GLU A 149 15.88 11.83 2.26
C GLU A 149 16.22 11.38 3.69
N ASN A 150 17.47 11.64 4.11
CA ASN A 150 17.97 11.28 5.43
C ASN A 150 17.41 12.18 6.55
N ASN A 151 17.21 11.58 7.73
CA ASN A 151 17.03 12.24 9.02
C ASN A 151 15.73 13.07 9.22
N ARG A 152 14.59 12.53 8.80
CA ARG A 152 13.27 13.19 8.92
C ARG A 152 12.56 12.88 10.24
N SER A 153 13.05 13.45 11.34
CA SER A 153 12.51 13.20 12.70
C SER A 153 11.03 13.55 12.87
N ARG A 154 10.53 14.59 12.18
CA ARG A 154 9.09 14.96 12.22
C ARG A 154 8.21 13.86 11.66
N GLU A 155 8.64 13.22 10.59
CA GLU A 155 7.89 12.21 9.87
C GLU A 155 7.97 10.86 10.55
N ALA A 156 9.18 10.50 11.01
CA ALA A 156 9.37 9.37 11.89
C ALA A 156 8.43 9.45 13.10
N ARG A 157 8.23 10.65 13.68
CA ARG A 157 7.26 10.86 14.77
C ARG A 157 5.83 10.55 14.36
N VAL A 158 5.40 10.97 13.17
CA VAL A 158 4.05 10.74 12.64
C VAL A 158 3.80 9.25 12.42
N ILE A 159 4.73 8.57 11.75
CA ILE A 159 4.66 7.13 11.48
C ILE A 159 4.70 6.35 12.81
N PHE A 160 5.66 6.65 13.69
CA PHE A 160 5.77 6.04 15.02
C PHE A 160 4.49 6.17 15.83
N ASN A 161 3.93 7.38 15.95
CA ASN A 161 2.71 7.61 16.73
C ASN A 161 1.49 6.88 16.14
N THR A 162 1.42 6.78 14.81
CA THR A 162 0.35 6.02 14.14
C THR A 162 0.50 4.55 14.48
N LEU A 163 1.67 3.96 14.22
CA LEU A 163 1.96 2.55 14.49
C LEU A 163 1.77 2.19 15.96
N ARG A 164 2.32 3.00 16.88
CA ARG A 164 2.16 2.84 18.33
C ARG A 164 0.70 2.71 18.72
N LYS A 165 -0.17 3.59 18.22
CA LYS A 165 -1.61 3.54 18.52
C LYS A 165 -2.25 2.27 17.98
N THR A 166 -2.04 1.94 16.70
CA THR A 166 -2.58 0.72 16.10
C THR A 166 -2.12 -0.55 16.81
N LEU A 167 -0.82 -0.67 17.10
CA LEU A 167 -0.25 -1.85 17.75
C LEU A 167 -0.68 -1.96 19.22
N PHE A 168 -0.85 -0.83 19.91
CA PHE A 168 -1.43 -0.81 21.25
C PHE A 168 -2.87 -1.33 21.27
N LEU A 169 -3.68 -0.99 20.26
CA LEU A 169 -5.05 -1.49 20.14
C LEU A 169 -5.06 -3.00 19.85
N SER A 170 -4.09 -3.53 19.11
CA SER A 170 -3.97 -4.96 18.84
C SER A 170 -3.19 -5.76 19.89
N ARG A 171 -2.70 -5.14 20.98
CA ARG A 171 -1.75 -5.75 21.93
C ARG A 171 -2.17 -7.13 22.46
N LYS A 172 -3.46 -7.32 22.77
CA LYS A 172 -3.97 -8.61 23.28
C LYS A 172 -3.79 -9.73 22.25
N ARG A 173 -3.99 -9.44 20.96
CA ARG A 173 -3.78 -10.40 19.88
C ARG A 173 -2.30 -10.68 19.64
N LEU A 174 -1.43 -9.72 19.96
CA LEU A 174 0.02 -9.85 19.79
C LEU A 174 0.69 -10.68 20.89
N MET A 175 0.02 -10.93 22.02
CA MET A 175 0.58 -11.73 23.13
C MET A 175 0.95 -13.16 22.70
N ASP A 176 0.13 -13.75 21.83
CA ASP A 176 0.28 -15.16 21.43
C ASP A 176 1.09 -15.32 20.12
N VAL A 177 1.51 -14.20 19.52
CA VAL A 177 2.25 -14.21 18.25
C VAL A 177 3.73 -14.47 18.54
N LYS A 178 4.23 -15.62 18.09
CA LYS A 178 5.67 -15.96 18.15
C LYS A 178 6.45 -15.42 16.95
N GLU A 179 5.86 -15.51 15.77
CA GLU A 179 6.46 -15.02 14.52
C GLU A 179 5.49 -14.05 13.83
N PRO A 180 5.98 -12.88 13.38
CA PRO A 180 5.13 -11.90 12.74
C PRO A 180 4.69 -12.36 11.34
N ASP A 181 3.38 -12.28 11.09
CA ASP A 181 2.83 -12.50 9.76
C ASP A 181 3.31 -11.43 8.74
N ALA A 182 3.03 -11.63 7.45
CA ALA A 182 3.50 -10.73 6.39
C ALA A 182 3.06 -9.27 6.59
N ARG A 183 1.85 -9.04 7.14
CA ARG A 183 1.31 -7.70 7.38
C ARG A 183 1.98 -7.03 8.58
N LEU A 184 2.12 -7.76 9.68
CA LEU A 184 2.78 -7.29 10.90
C LEU A 184 4.26 -7.02 10.64
N SER A 185 4.94 -7.88 9.88
CA SER A 185 6.35 -7.70 9.50
C SER A 185 6.59 -6.35 8.80
N LYS A 186 5.70 -5.93 7.89
CA LYS A 186 5.78 -4.61 7.24
C LYS A 186 5.64 -3.45 8.22
N LYS A 187 4.68 -3.55 9.15
CA LYS A 187 4.50 -2.55 10.22
C LYS A 187 5.71 -2.47 11.13
N LEU A 188 6.27 -3.62 11.52
CA LEU A 188 7.47 -3.69 12.35
C LEU A 188 8.69 -3.11 11.62
N LYS A 189 8.83 -3.31 10.31
CA LYS A 189 9.87 -2.64 9.50
C LYS A 189 9.76 -1.12 9.57
N LEU A 190 8.56 -0.56 9.37
CA LEU A 190 8.33 0.88 9.51
C LEU A 190 8.56 1.38 10.94
N LEU A 191 8.19 0.57 11.94
CA LEU A 191 8.41 0.88 13.35
C LEU A 191 9.90 0.94 13.69
N ARG A 192 10.68 -0.08 13.27
CA ARG A 192 12.15 -0.14 13.41
C ARG A 192 12.81 1.08 12.76
N TRP A 193 12.40 1.44 11.55
CA TRP A 193 12.88 2.67 10.90
C TRP A 193 12.57 3.91 11.74
N SER A 194 11.34 4.05 12.24
CA SER A 194 10.96 5.23 13.02
C SER A 194 11.73 5.33 14.34
N ILE A 195 12.00 4.20 15.00
CA ILE A 195 12.84 4.13 16.21
C ILE A 195 14.29 4.47 15.88
N LYS A 196 14.84 3.96 14.77
CA LYS A 196 16.20 4.27 14.32
C LYS A 196 16.41 5.78 14.14
N VAL A 197 15.40 6.49 13.62
CA VAL A 197 15.46 7.94 13.40
C VAL A 197 15.23 8.73 14.71
N LEU A 198 14.30 8.29 15.56
CA LEU A 198 13.92 9.02 16.78
C LEU A 198 14.81 8.71 18.00
N GLY A 199 15.50 7.57 17.99
CA GLY A 199 16.31 7.04 19.09
C GLY A 199 15.59 6.00 19.95
N ASN A 200 16.38 5.18 20.64
CA ASN A 200 15.91 4.03 21.43
C ASN A 200 15.02 4.39 22.63
N GLN A 201 14.96 5.66 23.03
CA GLN A 201 14.08 6.14 24.10
C GLN A 201 12.59 5.89 23.78
N GLU A 202 12.24 5.85 22.49
CA GLU A 202 10.86 5.60 22.04
C GLU A 202 10.38 4.16 22.33
N LEU A 203 11.30 3.20 22.55
CA LEU A 203 10.95 1.83 22.94
C LEU A 203 10.14 1.79 24.24
N LYS A 204 10.42 2.71 25.17
CA LYS A 204 9.70 2.81 26.46
C LYS A 204 8.21 3.13 26.28
N LYS A 205 7.79 3.64 25.12
CA LYS A 205 6.41 4.02 24.82
C LYS A 205 5.61 2.91 24.13
N LEU A 206 6.23 1.78 23.82
CA LEU A 206 5.60 0.64 23.15
C LEU A 206 5.08 -0.39 24.16
N PRO A 207 4.01 -1.13 23.83
CA PRO A 207 3.59 -2.31 24.58
C PRO A 207 4.71 -3.36 24.61
N LYS A 208 4.83 -4.11 25.72
CA LYS A 208 5.87 -5.16 25.87
C LYS A 208 5.76 -6.22 24.77
N GLU A 209 4.55 -6.55 24.37
CA GLU A 209 4.22 -7.52 23.33
C GLU A 209 4.81 -7.09 21.98
N VAL A 210 4.81 -5.79 21.70
CA VAL A 210 5.39 -5.25 20.46
C VAL A 210 6.92 -5.25 20.53
N ILE A 211 7.49 -4.97 21.71
CA ILE A 211 8.94 -4.98 21.91
C ILE A 211 9.51 -6.38 21.70
N ASN A 212 8.80 -7.42 22.14
CA ASN A 212 9.22 -8.82 21.95
C ASN A 212 9.28 -9.25 20.47
N LEU A 213 8.59 -8.52 19.58
CA LEU A 213 8.52 -8.80 18.14
C LEU A 213 9.48 -7.94 17.31
N LEU A 214 10.13 -6.95 17.94
CA LEU A 214 11.06 -6.01 17.29
C LEU A 214 12.47 -6.58 17.19
#